data_AF-A0A8X6YGT3-F1
#
_entry.id   AF-A0A8X6YGT3-F1
#
_cell.length_a   1.000
_cell.length_b   1.000
_cell.length_c   1.000
_cell.angle_alpha   90.00
_cell.angle_beta   90.00
_cell.angle_gamma   90.00
#
_symmetry.space_group_name_H-M   'P 1'
#
loop_
_entity.id
_entity.type
_entity.pdbx_description
1 polymer ?
#
loop_
_entity_poly.entity_id
_entity_poly.type
_entity_poly.pdbx_seq_one_letter_code
_entity_poly.pdbx_strand_id
1 'polypeptide(L)'
;MDEGSHFSYVENGLVKELKLCPSNKETFSKGLLGGGISPAAEHGRYTVTVESLNCKYSTKILNQPKIGSIIPRIRDESLFADLTSQGIKLTDIGKDTQPI
;
A
#
# COMPACT_ATOMS: atom_id res chain seq x y z
N MET A 1 1.82 -16.71 -4.16
CA MET A 1 0.45 -16.43 -3.69
C MET A 1 0.51 -15.07 -3.00
N ASP A 2 -0.38 -14.14 -3.33
CA ASP A 2 -0.34 -12.79 -2.75
C ASP A 2 -1.10 -12.76 -1.42
N GLU A 3 -0.38 -13.03 -0.33
CA GLU A 3 -0.98 -13.17 1.00
C GLU A 3 -1.12 -11.82 1.72
N GLY A 4 -0.31 -10.84 1.34
CA GLY A 4 -0.27 -9.53 2.01
C GLY A 4 -1.37 -8.56 1.57
N SER A 5 -1.81 -8.60 0.31
CA SER A 5 -2.70 -7.56 -0.25
C SER A 5 -4.12 -7.52 0.36
N HIS A 6 -4.51 -8.55 1.12
CA HIS A 6 -5.84 -8.64 1.74
C HIS A 6 -5.91 -7.94 3.10
N PHE A 7 -4.77 -7.53 3.66
CA PHE A 7 -4.70 -6.89 4.97
C PHE A 7 -4.80 -5.37 4.87
N SER A 8 -5.41 -4.77 5.90
CA SER A 8 -5.34 -3.33 6.12
C SER A 8 -4.00 -2.96 6.77
N TYR A 9 -3.41 -1.83 6.36
CA TYR A 9 -2.10 -1.38 6.81
C TYR A 9 -2.16 -0.06 7.57
N VAL A 10 -1.25 0.11 8.52
CA VAL A 10 -0.99 1.36 9.26
C VAL A 10 0.48 1.74 9.19
N GLU A 11 0.79 3.03 9.08
CA GLU A 11 2.18 3.46 9.01
C GLU A 11 2.89 3.28 10.37
N ASN A 12 4.17 2.90 10.33
CA ASN A 12 5.01 2.75 11.52
C ASN A 12 5.05 4.02 12.39
N GLY A 13 5.02 5.20 11.77
CA GLY A 13 4.94 6.48 12.49
C GLY A 13 3.66 6.58 13.33
N LEU A 14 2.52 6.27 12.72
CA LEU A 14 1.22 6.34 13.37
C LEU A 14 1.06 5.30 14.48
N VAL A 15 1.61 4.10 14.32
CA VAL A 15 1.65 3.08 15.39
C VAL A 15 2.34 3.61 16.65
N LYS A 16 3.46 4.33 16.48
CA LYS A 16 4.22 4.91 17.59
C LYS A 16 3.45 6.07 18.24
N GLU A 17 2.84 6.93 17.44
CA GLU A 17 2.03 8.05 17.92
C GLU A 17 0.84 7.58 18.76
N LEU A 18 0.13 6.55 18.26
CA LEU A 18 -1.01 5.94 18.94
C LEU A 18 -0.59 4.97 20.07
N LYS A 19 0.71 4.76 20.27
CA LYS A 19 1.28 3.86 21.29
C LYS A 19 0.67 2.46 21.26
N LEU A 20 0.42 1.93 20.06
CA LEU A 20 -0.20 0.62 19.90
C LEU A 20 0.80 -0.49 20.27
N CYS A 21 0.30 -1.50 20.99
CA CYS A 21 1.08 -2.70 21.29
C CYS A 21 0.79 -3.79 20.25
N PRO A 22 1.82 -4.42 19.66
CA PRO A 22 1.61 -5.50 18.71
C PRO A 22 1.01 -6.72 19.42
N SER A 23 -0.05 -7.28 18.85
CA SER A 23 -0.67 -8.52 19.31
C SER A 23 0.02 -9.76 18.74
N ASN A 24 0.65 -9.64 17.58
CA ASN A 24 1.49 -10.68 16.98
C ASN A 24 2.46 -10.08 15.95
N LYS A 25 3.21 -10.94 15.27
CA LYS A 25 3.97 -10.62 14.06
C LYS A 25 3.58 -11.59 12.94
N GLU A 26 3.61 -11.11 11.71
CA GLU A 26 3.36 -11.90 10.52
C GLU A 26 4.38 -11.55 9.44
N THR A 27 4.74 -12.52 8.60
CA THR A 27 5.76 -12.34 7.56
C THR A 27 5.17 -12.74 6.22
N PHE A 28 5.14 -11.81 5.26
CA PHE A 28 4.55 -12.05 3.94
C PHE A 28 5.36 -11.39 2.83
N SER A 29 5.27 -11.94 1.62
CA SER A 29 5.59 -11.26 0.37
C SER A 29 4.31 -10.73 -0.30
N LYS A 30 4.46 -9.73 -1.16
CA LYS A 30 3.34 -9.09 -1.88
C LYS A 30 3.51 -9.27 -3.37
N GLY A 31 2.38 -9.48 -4.06
CA GLY A 31 2.34 -9.30 -5.51
C GLY A 31 2.49 -7.83 -5.87
N LEU A 32 3.33 -7.53 -6.86
CA LEU A 32 3.48 -6.19 -7.42
C LEU A 32 2.79 -6.12 -8.79
N LEU A 33 2.26 -4.95 -9.12
CA LEU A 33 1.78 -4.66 -10.47
C LEU A 33 2.89 -4.97 -11.49
N GLY A 34 2.54 -5.70 -12.56
CA GLY A 34 3.52 -6.21 -13.54
C GLY A 34 4.08 -7.60 -13.23
N GLY A 35 3.56 -8.31 -12.22
CA GLY A 35 3.90 -9.71 -11.95
C GLY A 35 5.13 -9.93 -11.08
N GLY A 36 5.73 -8.85 -10.57
CA GLY A 36 6.82 -8.93 -9.60
C GLY A 36 6.35 -9.43 -8.23
N ILE A 37 7.28 -9.92 -7.41
CA ILE A 37 7.02 -10.31 -6.02
C ILE A 37 7.96 -9.52 -5.13
N SER A 38 7.44 -8.89 -4.08
CA SER A 38 8.28 -8.20 -3.09
C SER A 38 9.04 -9.22 -2.23
N PRO A 39 10.21 -8.86 -1.69
CA PRO A 39 10.82 -9.63 -0.61
C PRO A 39 9.83 -9.83 0.54
N ALA A 40 9.94 -10.96 1.22
CA ALA A 40 9.17 -11.20 2.44
C ALA A 40 9.59 -10.20 3.53
N ALA A 41 8.62 -9.56 4.17
CA ALA A 41 8.85 -8.58 5.22
C ALA A 41 8.06 -8.95 6.47
N GLU A 42 8.64 -8.70 7.64
CA GLU A 42 7.94 -8.84 8.92
C GLU A 42 7.06 -7.61 9.19
N HIS A 43 5.84 -7.87 9.60
CA HIS A 43 4.83 -6.90 9.97
C HIS A 43 4.33 -7.19 11.38
N GLY A 44 4.35 -6.20 12.26
CA GLY A 44 3.59 -6.24 13.51
C GLY A 44 2.10 -6.22 13.21
N ARG A 45 1.35 -7.12 13.85
CA ARG A 45 -0.10 -7.19 13.81
C ARG A 45 -0.67 -6.51 15.03
N TYR A 46 -1.68 -5.67 14.83
CA TYR A 46 -2.34 -4.89 15.87
C TYR A 46 -3.83 -5.13 15.80
N THR A 47 -4.49 -5.16 16.95
CA THR A 47 -5.95 -5.11 17.02
C THR A 47 -6.32 -3.67 17.32
N VAL A 48 -7.01 -3.03 16.38
CA VAL A 48 -7.57 -1.69 16.57
C VAL A 48 -9.06 -1.79 16.75
N THR A 49 -9.60 -0.90 17.59
CA THR A 49 -11.03 -0.79 17.78
C THR A 49 -11.46 0.62 17.43
N VAL A 50 -12.42 0.71 16.52
CA VAL A 50 -13.10 1.95 16.16
C VAL A 50 -14.43 1.98 16.89
N GLU A 51 -14.69 3.06 17.59
CA GLU A 51 -15.87 3.22 18.45
C GLU A 51 -16.62 4.49 18.04
N SER A 52 -17.94 4.38 17.92
CA SER A 52 -18.88 5.49 17.88
C SER A 52 -19.84 5.36 19.07
N LEU A 53 -20.70 6.37 19.28
CA LEU A 53 -21.63 6.40 20.42
C LEU A 53 -22.47 5.11 20.57
N ASN A 54 -22.81 4.43 19.46
CA ASN A 54 -23.69 3.26 19.46
C ASN A 54 -23.04 2.00 18.88
N CYS A 55 -21.80 2.07 18.39
CA CYS A 55 -21.18 0.95 17.68
C CYS A 55 -19.70 0.83 18.02
N LYS A 56 -19.25 -0.42 18.18
CA LYS A 56 -17.85 -0.75 18.38
C LYS A 56 -17.46 -1.81 17.38
N TYR A 57 -16.39 -1.57 16.64
CA TYR A 57 -15.87 -2.50 15.65
C TYR A 57 -14.38 -2.70 15.85
N SER A 58 -13.97 -3.95 16.03
CA SER A 58 -12.56 -4.32 16.16
C SER A 58 -12.08 -5.04 14.91
N THR A 59 -10.90 -4.67 14.43
CA THR A 59 -10.27 -5.32 13.28
C THR A 59 -8.76 -5.45 13.47
N LYS A 60 -8.15 -6.31 12.66
CA LYS A 60 -6.70 -6.57 12.65
C LYS A 60 -6.06 -5.77 11.53
N ILE A 61 -4.97 -5.09 11.86
CA ILE A 61 -4.17 -4.32 10.91
C ILE A 61 -2.69 -4.66 11.05
N LEU A 62 -1.93 -4.48 9.97
CA LEU A 62 -0.49 -4.70 9.92
C LEU A 62 0.25 -3.37 9.82
N ASN A 63 1.43 -3.25 10.43
CA ASN A 63 2.23 -2.05 10.22
C ASN A 63 3.03 -2.11 8.91
N GLN A 64 3.34 -0.94 8.36
CA GLN A 64 4.22 -0.80 7.21
C GLN A 64 5.10 0.45 7.36
N PRO A 65 6.35 0.45 6.89
CA PRO A 65 7.21 1.63 6.94
C PRO A 65 6.61 2.87 6.26
N LYS A 66 5.92 2.67 5.13
CA LYS A 66 5.25 3.73 4.37
C LYS A 66 4.03 3.17 3.66
N ILE A 67 2.91 3.89 3.72
CA ILE A 67 1.70 3.61 2.94
C ILE A 67 1.70 4.55 1.74
N GLY A 68 1.39 4.04 0.53
CA GLY A 68 1.36 4.84 -0.68
C GLY A 68 2.74 5.41 -1.04
N SER A 69 3.56 4.63 -1.75
CA SER A 69 4.80 5.15 -2.33
C SER A 69 4.52 6.02 -3.56
N ILE A 70 5.57 6.68 -4.05
CA ILE A 70 5.52 7.37 -5.34
C ILE A 70 5.10 6.36 -6.41
N ILE A 71 4.09 6.71 -7.20
CA ILE A 71 3.70 5.95 -8.39
C ILE A 71 4.75 6.27 -9.45
N PRO A 72 5.53 5.28 -9.93
CA PRO A 72 6.54 5.54 -10.95
C PRO A 72 5.86 6.02 -12.22
N ARG A 73 6.36 7.12 -12.79
CA ARG A 73 5.85 7.60 -14.07
C ARG A 73 6.36 6.74 -15.22
N ILE A 74 5.48 6.47 -16.16
CA ILE A 74 5.85 5.75 -17.38
C ILE A 74 6.70 6.70 -18.23
N ARG A 75 7.73 6.16 -18.89
CA ARG A 75 8.65 6.91 -19.76
C ARG A 75 8.70 6.43 -21.19
N ASP A 76 8.02 5.32 -21.50
CA ASP A 76 8.00 4.73 -22.83
C ASP A 76 7.05 5.49 -23.75
N GLU A 77 7.62 6.29 -24.65
CA GLU A 77 6.84 7.10 -25.60
C GLU A 77 6.10 6.25 -26.64
N SER A 78 6.62 5.06 -26.98
CA SER A 78 5.96 4.18 -27.95
C SER A 78 4.65 3.63 -27.39
N LEU A 79 4.65 3.25 -26.11
CA LEU A 79 3.45 2.84 -25.39
C LEU A 79 2.40 3.97 -25.32
N PHE A 80 2.82 5.23 -25.19
CA PHE A 80 1.90 6.35 -25.14
C PHE A 80 1.16 6.60 -26.45
N ALA A 81 1.86 6.48 -27.59
CA ALA A 81 1.24 6.61 -28.90
C ALA A 81 0.16 5.53 -29.09
N ASP A 82 0.47 4.28 -28.74
CA ASP A 82 -0.46 3.15 -28.82
C ASP A 82 -1.68 3.35 -27.92
N LEU A 83 -1.47 3.70 -26.65
CA LEU A 83 -2.56 3.94 -25.70
C LEU A 83 -3.44 5.13 -26.11
N THR A 84 -2.84 6.21 -26.60
CA THR A 84 -3.57 7.39 -27.07
C THR A 84 -4.40 7.06 -28.31
N SER A 85 -3.87 6.25 -29.23
CA SER A 85 -4.61 5.78 -30.41
C SER A 85 -5.87 4.98 -30.04
N GLN A 86 -5.86 4.33 -28.88
CA GLN A 86 -6.98 3.58 -28.33
C GLN A 86 -7.89 4.42 -27.42
N GLY A 87 -7.63 5.73 -27.30
CA GLY A 87 -8.39 6.64 -26.44
C GLY A 87 -8.10 6.48 -24.94
N ILE A 88 -7.04 5.77 -24.56
CA ILE A 88 -6.62 5.59 -23.16
C ILE A 88 -5.69 6.73 -22.77
N LYS A 89 -6.08 7.51 -21.76
CA LYS A 89 -5.28 8.62 -21.22
C LYS A 89 -4.71 8.28 -19.86
N LEU A 90 -3.37 8.25 -19.77
CA LEU A 90 -2.66 8.07 -18.51
C LEU A 90 -2.28 9.43 -17.90
N THR A 91 -2.42 9.55 -16.58
CA THR A 91 -2.07 10.76 -15.81
C THR A 91 -0.61 10.77 -15.35
N ASP A 92 0.00 9.59 -15.26
CA ASP A 92 1.32 9.37 -14.65
C ASP A 92 2.41 9.20 -15.72
N ILE A 93 2.44 10.11 -16.69
CA ILE A 93 3.42 10.12 -17.79
C ILE A 93 4.50 11.18 -17.58
N GLY A 94 5.70 10.96 -18.15
CA GLY A 94 6.77 11.96 -18.20
C GLY A 94 7.76 11.89 -17.03
N LYS A 95 8.47 13.01 -16.77
CA LYS A 95 9.52 13.07 -15.73
C LYS A 95 8.91 12.99 -14.33
N ASP A 96 9.61 12.32 -13.43
CA ASP A 96 9.23 12.26 -12.02
C ASP A 96 9.08 13.68 -11.46
N THR A 97 7.87 14.02 -11.03
CA THR A 97 7.59 15.24 -10.29
C THR A 97 7.51 14.90 -8.81
N GLN A 98 7.79 15.88 -7.94
CA GLN A 98 7.53 15.69 -6.52
C GLN A 98 6.03 15.36 -6.31
N PRO A 99 5.71 14.46 -5.34
CA PRO A 99 4.32 14.20 -4.99
C PRO A 99 3.66 15.51 -4.56
N ILE A 100 2.41 15.71 -5.01
CA ILE A 100 1.55 16.84 -4.68
C ILE A 100 1.19 16.78 -3.19
#